data_AF-A0A368NY46-F1
#
_entry.id   AF-A0A368NY46-F1
#
_cell.length_a   1.000
_cell.length_b   1.000
_cell.length_c   1.000
_cell.angle_alpha   90.00
_cell.angle_beta   90.00
_cell.angle_gamma   90.00
#
_symmetry.space_group_name_H-M   'P 1'
#
loop_
_entity.id
_entity.type
_entity.pdbx_description
1 polymer ?
#
loop_
_entity_poly.entity_id
_entity_poly.type
_entity_poly.pdbx_seq_one_letter_code
_entity_poly.pdbx_strand_id
1 'polypeptide(L)'
;MGYQFVHLESFSRKGDDKGRSTSFIFAEARRDPAASVHVAHAAPPVVIYGVGVPEVEALHDAAAEAARTVPKAGTPRKLRQDHKTLHTVIASHPYTMDEVRADPAKRAEVEVWEKRTIAWLRSQYGDDLKSVVRHEDESHYHVHAYVVPADDPEMRALQHHPGVVAKRRRMARHGRIDYGGGDRIRVRREQ
;
A
#
# COMPACT_ATOMS: atom_id res chain seq x y z
N MET A 1 24.06 -2.42 -15.23
CA MET A 1 23.59 -2.80 -13.89
C MET A 1 22.69 -1.67 -13.41
N GLY A 2 21.37 -1.87 -13.46
CA GLY A 2 20.38 -0.88 -13.04
C GLY A 2 19.90 -1.15 -11.61
N TYR A 3 19.25 -0.18 -10.99
CA TYR A 3 18.68 -0.32 -9.64
C TYR A 3 17.26 -0.87 -9.72
N GLN A 4 16.95 -1.83 -8.84
CA GLN A 4 15.56 -2.20 -8.54
C GLN A 4 15.04 -1.30 -7.42
N PHE A 5 13.79 -0.87 -7.54
CA PHE A 5 13.11 -0.08 -6.50
C PHE A 5 11.93 -0.85 -5.95
N VAL A 6 11.75 -0.78 -4.63
CA VAL A 6 10.53 -1.23 -3.95
C VAL A 6 9.99 -0.08 -3.12
N HIS A 7 8.79 0.38 -3.45
CA HIS A 7 8.06 1.41 -2.70
C HIS A 7 6.90 0.76 -1.94
N LEU A 8 6.68 1.20 -0.71
CA LEU A 8 5.60 0.70 0.14
C LEU A 8 4.81 1.88 0.68
N GLU A 9 3.49 1.86 0.52
CA GLU A 9 2.63 2.91 1.06
C GLU A 9 1.32 2.34 1.59
N SER A 10 0.66 3.06 2.50
CA SER A 10 -0.63 2.63 3.06
C SER A 10 -1.65 3.75 2.91
N PHE A 11 -2.85 3.39 2.47
CA PHE A 11 -3.92 4.32 2.12
C PHE A 11 -5.13 4.15 3.03
N SER A 12 -5.86 5.24 3.15
CA SER A 12 -7.10 5.36 3.91
C SER A 12 -8.26 5.63 2.97
N ARG A 13 -9.49 5.37 3.42
CA ARG A 13 -10.70 5.71 2.64
C ARG A 13 -10.85 7.22 2.44
N LYS A 14 -10.42 8.02 3.43
CA LYS A 14 -10.19 9.45 3.26
C LYS A 14 -8.93 9.67 2.43
N GLY A 15 -9.05 10.47 1.38
CA GLY A 15 -7.90 10.94 0.60
C GLY A 15 -6.91 11.75 1.45
N ASP A 16 -5.63 11.65 1.11
CA ASP A 16 -4.59 12.50 1.67
C ASP A 16 -4.61 13.90 1.04
N ASP A 17 -3.60 14.73 1.36
CA ASP A 17 -3.47 16.09 0.82
C ASP A 17 -3.31 16.14 -0.71
N LYS A 18 -3.04 14.98 -1.33
CA LYS A 18 -2.95 14.80 -2.79
C LYS A 18 -4.21 14.12 -3.37
N GLY A 19 -5.24 13.90 -2.55
CA GLY A 19 -6.48 13.23 -2.95
C GLY A 19 -6.40 11.70 -3.05
N ARG A 20 -5.31 11.08 -2.60
CA ARG A 20 -5.10 9.62 -2.74
C ARG A 20 -5.87 8.85 -1.67
N SER A 21 -7.11 8.48 -1.97
CA SER A 21 -7.93 7.53 -1.19
C SER A 21 -7.75 6.09 -1.69
N THR A 22 -8.25 5.10 -0.94
CA THR A 22 -8.29 3.71 -1.43
C THR A 22 -9.06 3.59 -2.75
N SER A 23 -10.20 4.28 -2.89
CA SER A 23 -10.98 4.29 -4.13
C SER A 23 -10.21 4.91 -5.30
N PHE A 24 -9.45 5.98 -5.06
CA PHE A 24 -8.59 6.58 -6.08
C PHE A 24 -7.49 5.58 -6.52
N ILE A 25 -6.83 4.93 -5.57
CA ILE A 25 -5.76 3.96 -5.85
C ILE A 25 -6.30 2.76 -6.64
N PHE A 26 -7.48 2.24 -6.31
CA PHE A 26 -8.09 1.16 -7.07
C PHE A 26 -8.57 1.61 -8.47
N ALA A 27 -9.11 2.83 -8.59
CA ALA A 27 -9.49 3.41 -9.87
C ALA A 27 -8.29 3.62 -10.80
N GLU A 28 -7.19 4.16 -10.28
CA GLU A 28 -5.92 4.32 -11.01
C GLU A 28 -5.36 2.96 -11.46
N ALA A 29 -5.42 1.96 -10.57
CA ALA A 29 -4.97 0.60 -10.87
C ALA A 29 -5.77 -0.09 -11.98
N ARG A 30 -7.09 0.15 -12.05
CA ARG A 30 -7.96 -0.35 -13.13
C ARG A 30 -7.83 0.40 -14.44
N ARG A 31 -7.10 1.52 -14.45
CA ARG A 31 -7.08 2.48 -15.55
C ARG A 31 -8.39 3.22 -15.79
N ASP A 32 -9.11 3.59 -14.73
CA ASP A 32 -10.29 4.44 -14.85
C ASP A 32 -9.87 5.81 -15.42
N PRO A 33 -10.54 6.36 -16.45
CA PRO A 33 -10.06 7.54 -17.19
C PRO A 33 -9.78 8.77 -16.32
N ALA A 34 -10.63 9.03 -15.32
CA ALA A 34 -10.48 10.17 -14.42
C ALA A 34 -9.30 10.02 -13.44
N ALA A 35 -8.87 8.79 -13.14
CA ALA A 35 -7.76 8.50 -12.25
C ALA A 35 -6.42 8.28 -12.98
N SER A 36 -6.45 8.19 -14.32
CA SER A 36 -5.31 7.77 -15.15
C SER A 36 -4.88 8.82 -16.17
N VAL A 37 -5.16 10.10 -15.89
CA VAL A 37 -4.92 11.23 -16.80
C VAL A 37 -3.47 11.41 -17.25
N HIS A 38 -2.52 10.82 -16.52
CA HIS A 38 -1.09 10.88 -16.82
C HIS A 38 -0.60 9.70 -17.70
N VAL A 39 -1.46 8.72 -17.97
CA VAL A 39 -1.14 7.54 -18.79
C VAL A 39 -1.68 7.75 -20.21
N ALA A 40 -0.77 7.93 -21.19
CA ALA A 40 -1.15 8.30 -22.55
C ALA A 40 -2.00 7.24 -23.28
N HIS A 41 -1.67 5.96 -23.08
CA HIS A 41 -2.31 4.82 -23.74
C HIS A 41 -2.73 3.78 -22.70
N ALA A 42 -3.66 4.17 -21.84
CA ALA A 42 -4.12 3.36 -20.72
C ALA A 42 -4.64 1.98 -21.19
N ALA A 43 -4.10 0.91 -20.62
CA ALA A 43 -4.46 -0.47 -20.91
C ALA A 43 -4.81 -1.22 -19.61
N PRO A 44 -5.76 -2.18 -19.63
CA PRO A 44 -6.10 -2.94 -18.43
C PRO A 44 -4.88 -3.63 -17.80
N PRO A 45 -4.81 -3.70 -16.46
CA PRO A 45 -3.71 -4.40 -15.79
C PRO A 45 -3.72 -5.90 -16.09
N VAL A 46 -2.53 -6.51 -16.14
CA VAL A 46 -2.36 -7.97 -16.21
C VAL A 46 -2.31 -8.52 -14.79
N VAL A 47 -3.24 -9.40 -14.43
CA VAL A 47 -3.22 -10.09 -13.13
C VAL A 47 -2.22 -11.23 -13.17
N ILE A 48 -1.24 -11.19 -12.28
CA ILE A 48 -0.15 -12.19 -12.21
C ILE A 48 -0.18 -13.01 -10.91
N TYR A 49 -0.99 -12.61 -9.93
CA TYR A 49 -1.31 -13.38 -8.73
C TYR A 49 -2.64 -12.93 -8.11
N GLY A 50 -3.40 -13.87 -7.55
CA GLY A 50 -4.61 -13.58 -6.80
C GLY A 50 -5.78 -13.18 -7.69
N VAL A 51 -6.58 -12.22 -7.22
CA VAL A 51 -7.81 -11.78 -7.89
C VAL A 51 -7.61 -10.47 -8.65
N GLY A 52 -8.57 -10.10 -9.50
CA GLY A 52 -8.53 -8.82 -10.22
C GLY A 52 -8.74 -7.61 -9.31
N VAL A 53 -8.25 -6.44 -9.73
CA VAL A 53 -8.38 -5.17 -8.97
C VAL A 53 -9.83 -4.86 -8.55
N PRO A 54 -10.89 -5.04 -9.38
CA PRO A 54 -12.27 -4.83 -8.94
C PRO A 54 -12.69 -5.72 -7.77
N GLU A 55 -12.22 -6.97 -7.74
CA GLU A 55 -12.54 -7.93 -6.68
C GLU A 55 -11.80 -7.57 -5.39
N VAL A 56 -10.54 -7.11 -5.47
CA VAL A 56 -9.82 -6.59 -4.31
C VAL A 56 -10.53 -5.39 -3.70
N GLU A 57 -11.01 -4.45 -4.51
CA GLU A 57 -11.75 -3.28 -4.01
C GLU A 57 -13.04 -3.71 -3.32
N ALA A 58 -13.81 -4.62 -3.92
CA ALA A 58 -15.04 -5.15 -3.32
C ALA A 58 -14.77 -5.84 -1.97
N LEU A 59 -13.72 -6.67 -1.90
CA LEU A 59 -13.27 -7.31 -0.66
C LEU A 59 -12.86 -6.29 0.41
N HIS A 60 -12.07 -5.28 0.01
CA HIS A 60 -11.63 -4.21 0.89
C HIS A 60 -12.82 -3.41 1.45
N ASP A 61 -13.76 -3.02 0.60
CA ASP A 61 -14.89 -2.18 1.00
C ASP A 61 -15.85 -2.94 1.91
N ALA A 62 -16.11 -4.21 1.62
CA ALA A 62 -16.90 -5.09 2.49
C ALA A 62 -16.25 -5.24 3.88
N ALA A 63 -14.94 -5.53 3.92
CA ALA A 63 -14.20 -5.61 5.17
C ALA A 63 -14.22 -4.28 5.93
N ALA A 64 -14.06 -3.15 5.25
CA ALA A 64 -14.02 -1.83 5.88
C ALA A 64 -15.37 -1.39 6.45
N GLU A 65 -16.48 -1.80 5.84
CA GLU A 65 -17.82 -1.58 6.40
C GLU A 65 -18.11 -2.48 7.61
N ALA A 66 -17.54 -3.70 7.65
CA ALA A 66 -17.66 -4.61 8.78
C ALA A 66 -16.75 -4.22 9.96
N ALA A 67 -15.57 -3.67 9.68
CA ALA A 67 -14.52 -3.42 10.67
C ALA A 67 -14.94 -2.45 11.79
N ARG A 68 -14.52 -2.74 13.02
CA ARG A 68 -14.82 -1.94 14.21
C ARG A 68 -13.59 -1.83 15.08
N THR A 69 -13.35 -0.64 15.63
CA THR A 69 -12.38 -0.47 16.72
C THR A 69 -13.07 -0.61 18.07
N VAL A 70 -12.38 -1.23 19.04
CA VAL A 70 -12.87 -1.38 20.41
C VAL A 70 -11.99 -0.52 21.34
N PRO A 71 -12.42 0.69 21.69
CA PRO A 71 -11.72 1.53 22.66
C PRO A 71 -11.77 0.91 24.07
N LYS A 72 -10.91 1.38 24.97
CA LYS A 72 -10.90 0.96 26.39
C LYS A 72 -12.26 1.08 27.09
N ALA A 73 -13.12 2.00 26.64
CA ALA A 73 -14.49 2.18 27.15
C ALA A 73 -15.48 1.09 26.69
N GLY A 74 -15.03 0.08 25.93
CA GLY A 74 -15.77 -1.16 25.64
C GLY A 74 -16.72 -1.12 24.44
N THR A 75 -17.30 0.04 24.09
CA THR A 75 -18.25 0.12 22.98
C THR A 75 -17.56 0.11 21.60
N PRO A 76 -17.84 -0.88 20.72
CA PRO A 76 -17.30 -0.90 19.37
C PRO A 76 -17.75 0.32 18.55
N ARG A 77 -16.83 0.90 17.78
CA ARG A 77 -17.10 2.07 16.91
C ARG A 77 -16.65 1.81 15.49
N LYS A 78 -17.31 2.45 14.51
CA LYS A 78 -16.88 2.44 13.11
C LYS A 78 -15.44 2.96 13.00
N LEU A 79 -14.66 2.38 12.07
CA LEU A 79 -13.33 2.89 11.77
C LEU A 79 -13.39 4.36 11.33
N ARG A 80 -12.39 5.14 11.77
CA ARG A 80 -12.21 6.51 11.30
C ARG A 80 -11.82 6.48 9.81
N GLN A 81 -12.30 7.46 9.05
CA GLN A 81 -12.06 7.51 7.60
C GLN A 81 -10.58 7.65 7.21
N ASP A 82 -9.73 8.20 8.10
CA ASP A 82 -8.27 8.28 7.90
C ASP A 82 -7.50 7.02 8.35
N HIS A 83 -8.21 5.99 8.86
CA HIS A 83 -7.58 4.73 9.24
C HIS A 83 -7.03 4.07 7.97
N LYS A 84 -5.76 3.65 8.02
CA LYS A 84 -5.10 3.01 6.89
C LYS A 84 -5.55 1.56 6.80
N THR A 85 -6.35 1.25 5.78
CA THR A 85 -7.01 -0.05 5.57
C THR A 85 -6.48 -0.81 4.35
N LEU A 86 -5.68 -0.16 3.51
CA LEU A 86 -5.00 -0.76 2.36
C LEU A 86 -3.49 -0.55 2.48
N HIS A 87 -2.71 -1.59 2.23
CA HIS A 87 -1.27 -1.49 2.03
C HIS A 87 -0.93 -1.87 0.58
N THR A 88 -0.03 -1.11 -0.05
CA THR A 88 0.43 -1.40 -1.40
C THR A 88 1.95 -1.51 -1.45
N VAL A 89 2.42 -2.33 -2.39
CA VAL A 89 3.84 -2.45 -2.71
C VAL A 89 4.01 -2.31 -4.21
N ILE A 90 4.95 -1.48 -4.64
CA ILE A 90 5.32 -1.33 -6.04
C ILE A 90 6.76 -1.80 -6.17
N ALA A 91 7.01 -2.81 -7.00
CA ALA A 91 8.35 -3.27 -7.32
C ALA A 91 8.62 -2.98 -8.80
N SER A 92 9.70 -2.24 -9.09
CA SER A 92 10.06 -1.81 -10.44
C SER A 92 11.39 -2.41 -10.87
N HIS A 93 11.41 -3.03 -12.05
CA HIS A 93 12.57 -3.59 -12.70
C HIS A 93 13.33 -2.50 -13.47
N PRO A 94 14.68 -2.58 -13.57
CA PRO A 94 15.46 -1.61 -14.35
C PRO A 94 15.21 -1.62 -15.86
N TYR A 95 14.55 -2.64 -16.40
CA TYR A 95 14.23 -2.70 -17.83
C TYR A 95 12.96 -1.91 -18.13
N THR A 96 12.99 -1.21 -19.27
CA THR A 96 11.80 -0.58 -19.83
C THR A 96 10.86 -1.62 -20.45
N MET A 97 9.59 -1.27 -20.59
CA MET A 97 8.63 -2.12 -21.30
C MET A 97 9.06 -2.37 -22.76
N ASP A 98 9.69 -1.39 -23.40
CA ASP A 98 10.15 -1.50 -24.78
C ASP A 98 11.34 -2.45 -24.92
N GLU A 99 12.29 -2.43 -23.98
CA GLU A 99 13.39 -3.39 -23.92
C GLU A 99 12.88 -4.83 -23.74
N VAL A 100 11.91 -5.03 -22.84
CA VAL A 100 11.29 -6.35 -22.60
C VAL A 100 10.51 -6.84 -23.82
N ARG A 101 9.88 -5.93 -24.56
CA ARG A 101 9.16 -6.26 -25.79
C ARG A 101 10.11 -6.66 -26.92
N ALA A 102 11.23 -5.95 -27.06
CA ALA A 102 12.18 -6.12 -28.15
C ALA A 102 13.12 -7.33 -27.98
N ASP A 103 13.38 -7.75 -26.75
CA ASP A 103 14.41 -8.76 -26.45
C ASP A 103 13.83 -9.97 -25.67
N PRO A 104 13.71 -11.15 -26.30
CA PRO A 104 13.23 -12.37 -25.65
C PRO A 104 14.06 -12.81 -24.44
N ALA A 105 15.37 -12.52 -24.41
CA ALA A 105 16.21 -12.86 -23.27
C ALA A 105 15.88 -11.97 -22.06
N LYS A 106 15.68 -10.67 -22.27
CA LYS A 106 15.21 -9.76 -21.21
C LYS A 106 13.82 -10.13 -20.73
N ARG A 107 12.93 -10.55 -21.63
CA ARG A 107 11.61 -11.09 -21.26
C ARG A 107 11.71 -12.28 -20.32
N ALA A 108 12.53 -13.27 -20.65
CA ALA A 108 12.73 -14.44 -19.80
C ALA A 108 13.31 -14.04 -18.42
N GLU A 109 14.21 -13.06 -18.37
CA GLU A 109 14.77 -12.53 -17.12
C GLU A 109 13.70 -11.88 -16.24
N VAL A 110 12.88 -10.98 -16.79
CA VAL A 110 11.82 -10.30 -16.01
C VAL A 110 10.74 -11.25 -15.54
N GLU A 111 10.43 -12.32 -16.30
CA GLU A 111 9.49 -13.36 -15.87
C GLU A 111 10.03 -14.15 -14.67
N VAL A 112 11.35 -14.42 -14.61
CA VAL A 112 11.98 -15.04 -13.45
C VAL A 112 11.97 -14.08 -12.25
N TRP A 113 12.29 -12.81 -12.48
CA TRP A 113 12.22 -11.76 -11.47
C TRP A 113 10.81 -11.59 -10.90
N GLU A 114 9.79 -11.61 -11.76
CA GLU A 114 8.38 -11.48 -11.39
C GLU A 114 7.95 -12.62 -10.46
N LYS A 115 8.27 -13.87 -10.83
CA LYS A 115 7.99 -15.04 -9.99
C LYS A 115 8.65 -14.96 -8.61
N ARG A 116 9.92 -14.50 -8.57
CA ARG A 116 10.65 -14.29 -7.31
C ARG A 116 10.04 -13.17 -6.47
N THR A 117 9.60 -12.09 -7.11
CA THR A 117 8.94 -10.96 -6.45
C THR A 117 7.61 -11.39 -5.83
N ILE A 118 6.79 -12.15 -6.57
CA ILE A 118 5.54 -12.71 -6.04
C ILE A 118 5.82 -13.65 -4.86
N ALA A 119 6.80 -14.54 -4.97
CA ALA A 119 7.16 -15.44 -3.87
C ALA A 119 7.60 -14.67 -2.61
N TRP A 120 8.40 -13.62 -2.77
CA TRP A 120 8.79 -12.73 -1.68
C TRP A 120 7.57 -12.03 -1.08
N LEU A 121 6.71 -11.39 -1.87
CA LEU A 121 5.48 -10.73 -1.39
C LEU A 121 4.59 -11.69 -0.59
N ARG A 122 4.39 -12.91 -1.08
CA ARG A 122 3.63 -13.95 -0.37
C ARG A 122 4.25 -14.31 0.98
N SER A 123 5.57 -14.41 1.05
CA SER A 123 6.27 -14.66 2.32
C SER A 123 6.12 -13.51 3.33
N GLN A 124 5.93 -12.27 2.86
CA GLN A 124 5.79 -11.10 3.72
C GLN A 124 4.36 -10.91 4.24
N TYR A 125 3.36 -11.20 3.41
CA TYR A 125 1.97 -10.79 3.66
C TYR A 125 0.99 -11.95 3.80
N GLY A 126 1.38 -13.17 3.44
CA GLY A 126 0.52 -14.35 3.56
C GLY A 126 -0.83 -14.15 2.86
N ASP A 127 -1.91 -14.49 3.57
CA ASP A 127 -3.28 -14.42 3.05
C ASP A 127 -3.77 -12.98 2.85
N ASP A 128 -3.14 -11.98 3.47
CA ASP A 128 -3.51 -10.58 3.27
C ASP A 128 -3.12 -10.07 1.88
N LEU A 129 -2.20 -10.75 1.16
CA LEU A 129 -1.89 -10.43 -0.23
C LEU A 129 -3.03 -10.91 -1.16
N LYS A 130 -3.89 -9.99 -1.59
CA LYS A 130 -5.07 -10.33 -2.39
C LYS A 130 -4.81 -10.32 -3.89
N SER A 131 -3.90 -9.47 -4.37
CA SER A 131 -3.59 -9.36 -5.80
C SER A 131 -2.19 -8.84 -6.04
N VAL A 132 -1.59 -9.30 -7.14
CA VAL A 132 -0.45 -8.64 -7.79
C VAL A 132 -0.79 -8.47 -9.26
N VAL A 133 -0.61 -7.25 -9.76
CA VAL A 133 -0.85 -6.89 -11.15
C VAL A 133 0.37 -6.21 -11.77
N ARG A 134 0.49 -6.30 -13.08
CA ARG A 134 1.47 -5.59 -13.90
C ARG A 134 0.76 -4.58 -14.79
N HIS A 135 1.30 -3.37 -14.85
CA HIS A 135 0.94 -2.39 -15.86
C HIS A 135 2.01 -2.40 -16.96
N GLU A 136 1.57 -2.53 -18.21
CA GLU A 136 2.45 -2.59 -19.39
C GLU A 136 2.43 -1.30 -20.22
N ASP A 137 1.60 -0.35 -19.84
CA ASP A 137 1.33 0.93 -20.48
C ASP A 137 2.15 2.10 -19.90
N GLU A 138 3.17 1.78 -19.09
CA GLU A 138 4.11 2.74 -18.51
C GLU A 138 5.56 2.45 -18.92
N SER A 139 6.48 3.33 -18.49
CA SER A 139 7.88 3.31 -18.93
C SER A 139 8.65 2.05 -18.55
N HIS A 140 8.51 1.58 -17.32
CA HIS A 140 9.32 0.48 -16.77
C HIS A 140 8.47 -0.75 -16.48
N TYR A 141 9.09 -1.93 -16.56
CA TYR A 141 8.45 -3.17 -16.15
C TYR A 141 8.30 -3.18 -14.62
N HIS A 142 7.07 -3.16 -14.12
CA HIS A 142 6.81 -3.06 -12.69
C HIS A 142 5.52 -3.77 -12.29
N VAL A 143 5.42 -4.11 -11.01
CA VAL A 143 4.25 -4.79 -10.44
C VAL A 143 3.71 -4.02 -9.24
N HIS A 144 2.39 -4.00 -9.11
CA HIS A 144 1.66 -3.45 -7.97
C HIS A 144 1.03 -4.61 -7.19
N ALA A 145 1.26 -4.64 -5.89
CA ALA A 145 0.68 -5.60 -4.97
C ALA A 145 -0.33 -4.90 -4.04
N TYR A 146 -1.47 -5.54 -3.82
CA TYR A 146 -2.53 -5.05 -2.94
C TYR A 146 -2.69 -5.98 -1.75
N VAL A 147 -2.45 -5.43 -0.56
CA VAL A 147 -2.49 -6.13 0.72
C VAL A 147 -3.65 -5.58 1.54
N VAL A 148 -4.63 -6.44 1.82
CA VAL A 148 -5.86 -6.11 2.54
C VAL A 148 -5.97 -7.02 3.75
N PRO A 149 -5.81 -6.49 4.99
CA PRO A 149 -5.93 -7.25 6.22
C PRO A 149 -7.40 -7.51 6.58
N ALA A 150 -8.09 -8.27 5.73
CA ALA A 150 -9.54 -8.50 5.83
C ALA A 150 -9.93 -9.29 7.09
N ASP A 151 -9.02 -10.13 7.61
CA ASP A 151 -9.24 -10.93 8.81
C ASP A 151 -8.88 -10.16 10.10
N ASP A 152 -8.22 -9.00 10.00
CA ASP A 152 -8.04 -8.10 11.14
C ASP A 152 -9.36 -7.34 11.39
N PRO A 153 -9.99 -7.49 12.56
CA PRO A 153 -11.25 -6.80 12.87
C PRO A 153 -11.15 -5.26 12.83
N GLU A 154 -9.93 -4.72 12.90
CA GLU A 154 -9.66 -3.29 12.75
C GLU A 154 -9.01 -2.91 11.41
N MET A 155 -8.73 -3.88 10.52
CA MET A 155 -8.08 -3.68 9.22
C MET A 155 -6.79 -2.84 9.29
N ARG A 156 -5.86 -3.15 10.21
CA ARG A 156 -4.70 -2.29 10.48
C ARG A 156 -3.60 -2.47 9.43
N ALA A 157 -3.76 -1.89 8.24
CA ALA A 157 -2.81 -2.05 7.14
C ALA A 157 -1.37 -1.59 7.47
N LEU A 158 -1.21 -0.61 8.37
CA LEU A 158 0.11 -0.15 8.84
C LEU A 158 0.95 -1.22 9.55
N GLN A 159 0.36 -2.36 9.95
CA GLN A 159 1.13 -3.49 10.48
C GLN A 159 2.03 -4.16 9.42
N HIS A 160 1.72 -3.96 8.14
CA HIS A 160 2.50 -4.50 7.03
C HIS A 160 3.66 -3.59 6.60
N HIS A 161 3.69 -2.34 7.07
CA HIS A 161 4.77 -1.41 6.74
C HIS A 161 5.98 -1.60 7.69
N PRO A 162 7.14 -2.10 7.22
CA PRO A 162 8.25 -2.48 8.09
C PRO A 162 8.82 -1.30 8.88
N GLY A 163 8.96 -0.12 8.26
CA GLY A 163 9.39 1.10 8.95
C GLY A 163 8.46 1.54 10.08
N VAL A 164 7.14 1.43 9.91
CA VAL A 164 6.14 1.77 10.94
C VAL A 164 6.20 0.77 12.09
N VAL A 165 6.31 -0.53 11.78
CA VAL A 165 6.47 -1.59 12.78
C VAL A 165 7.75 -1.38 13.59
N ALA A 166 8.88 -1.12 12.92
CA ALA A 166 10.16 -0.87 13.59
C ALA A 166 10.09 0.36 14.51
N LYS A 167 9.49 1.46 14.04
CA LYS A 167 9.27 2.67 14.84
C LYS A 167 8.39 2.38 16.07
N ARG A 168 7.28 1.67 15.91
CA ARG A 168 6.38 1.30 17.02
C ARG A 168 7.11 0.44 18.06
N ARG A 169 7.89 -0.56 17.62
CA ARG A 169 8.72 -1.40 18.51
C ARG A 169 9.75 -0.57 19.28
N ARG A 170 10.40 0.41 18.64
CA ARG A 170 11.33 1.34 19.31
C ARG A 170 10.61 2.18 20.37
N MET A 171 9.48 2.78 20.03
CA MET A 171 8.70 3.64 20.94
C MET A 171 8.14 2.86 22.14
N ALA A 172 7.71 1.61 21.94
CA ALA A 172 7.22 0.76 23.02
C ALA A 172 8.32 0.41 24.04
N ARG A 173 9.57 0.23 23.59
CA ARG A 173 10.70 -0.10 24.47
C ARG A 173 11.24 1.07 25.28
N HIS A 174 11.18 2.30 24.75
CA HIS A 174 11.86 3.45 25.34
C HIS A 174 10.93 4.51 25.92
N GLY A 175 9.61 4.25 25.99
CA GLY A 175 8.64 5.28 26.30
C GLY A 175 8.58 6.35 25.19
N ARG A 176 7.54 7.18 25.23
CA ARG A 176 7.32 8.24 24.25
C ARG A 176 8.45 9.26 24.39
N ILE A 177 9.37 9.33 23.43
CA ILE A 177 10.34 10.44 23.36
C ILE A 177 9.53 11.66 22.91
N ASP A 178 9.14 12.48 23.86
CA ASP A 178 8.52 13.78 23.61
C ASP A 178 9.57 14.70 22.99
N TYR A 179 9.50 14.88 21.67
CA TYR A 179 10.16 16.03 21.05
C TYR A 179 9.26 17.23 21.35
N GLY A 180 9.54 17.85 22.50
CA GLY A 180 8.70 18.83 23.17
C GLY A 180 8.11 19.90 22.25
N GLY A 181 6.80 20.07 22.39
CA GLY A 181 6.09 21.26 21.93
C GLY A 181 6.65 22.49 22.64
N GLY A 182 6.98 23.51 21.86
CA GLY A 182 7.28 24.82 22.39
C GLY A 182 6.02 25.39 23.04
N ASP A 183 5.99 25.42 24.37
CA ASP A 183 5.17 26.37 25.07
C ASP A 183 5.93 26.94 26.28
N ARG A 184 6.01 28.26 26.29
CA ARG A 184 6.83 29.04 27.22
C ARG A 184 6.23 28.97 28.62
N ILE A 185 6.97 28.35 29.54
CA ILE A 185 6.70 28.41 30.97
C ILE A 185 6.81 29.88 31.43
N ARG A 186 5.67 30.52 31.74
CA ARG A 186 5.64 31.71 32.60
C ARG A 186 5.77 31.26 34.05
N VAL A 187 6.92 31.52 34.66
CA VAL A 187 7.11 31.36 36.11
C VAL A 187 6.53 32.60 36.80
N ARG A 188 5.45 32.43 37.57
CA ARG A 188 5.06 33.40 38.61
C ARG A 188 6.11 33.31 39.72
N ARG A 189 6.75 34.44 40.05
CA ARG A 189 7.43 34.61 41.35
C ARG A 189 6.38 35.00 42.38
N GLU A 190 6.27 34.22 43.45
CA GLU A 190 5.74 34.70 44.72
C GLU A 190 6.92 34.80 45.69
N GLN A 191 7.09 36.05 46.16
CA GLN A 191 7.79 36.59 47.33
C GLN A 191 9.15 35.98 47.72
#